data_AF-A0A925ZYE7-F1
#
_entry.id   AF-A0A925ZYE7-F1
#
_cell.length_a   1.000
_cell.length_b   1.000
_cell.length_c   1.000
_cell.angle_alpha   90.00
_cell.angle_beta   90.00
_cell.angle_gamma   90.00
#
_symmetry.space_group_name_H-M   'P 1'
#
loop_
_entity.id
_entity.type
_entity.pdbx_description
1 polymer ?
#
loop_
_entity_poly.entity_id
_entity_poly.type
_entity_poly.pdbx_seq_one_letter_code
_entity_poly.pdbx_strand_id
1 'polypeptide(L)'
;MSSTRRFPHVAVATAVASLLMTNTASAQLGKQAGLIEPNVAADSTLAALPPLNADIAAALKAARPILSVVDLDGLLGGKGIAKPQRTELYKKVFVHVDLNRGTDAEFLLIPGVDAKLLAAIKTGRPYKTFAPFTAAVTKASNAAEATRIEQYVFIPVELNTWTPDIMDSFASIGVGTRQWKREFEEYRPWTSMEQFEREIGKYVRSRPTELKRLARYVYIAK
;
A
#
# COMPACT_ATOMS: atom_id res chain seq x y z
N MET A 1 -28.38 41.87 67.84
CA MET A 1 -27.11 41.73 67.08
C MET A 1 -26.60 40.31 67.25
N SER A 2 -26.77 39.45 66.23
CA SER A 2 -25.79 38.41 65.94
C SER A 2 -26.06 37.87 64.54
N SER A 3 -25.08 38.10 63.67
CA SER A 3 -25.08 37.72 62.25
C SER A 3 -24.43 36.35 62.13
N THR A 4 -25.18 35.33 61.72
CA THR A 4 -24.63 34.01 61.40
C THR A 4 -24.22 33.97 59.92
N ARG A 5 -22.93 33.75 59.69
CA ARG A 5 -22.27 33.75 58.38
C ARG A 5 -22.57 32.49 57.57
N ARG A 6 -22.58 32.67 56.25
CA ARG A 6 -22.73 31.69 55.16
C ARG A 6 -21.63 30.63 55.13
N PHE A 7 -21.94 29.45 54.57
CA PHE A 7 -21.05 28.74 53.65
C PHE A 7 -21.87 27.97 52.60
N PRO A 8 -21.78 28.28 51.29
CA PRO A 8 -22.15 27.34 50.25
C PRO A 8 -20.95 26.44 49.94
N HIS A 9 -21.16 25.13 49.95
CA HIS A 9 -20.18 24.15 49.49
C HIS A 9 -19.95 24.35 47.98
N VAL A 10 -18.75 24.78 47.61
CA VAL A 10 -18.29 24.71 46.21
C VAL A 10 -17.78 23.29 45.97
N ALA A 11 -18.57 22.50 45.25
CA ALA A 11 -18.12 21.21 44.73
C ALA A 11 -17.12 21.46 43.58
N VAL A 12 -15.85 21.18 43.82
CA VAL A 12 -14.82 21.16 42.78
C VAL A 12 -14.92 19.83 42.05
N ALA A 13 -15.50 19.84 40.85
CA ALA A 13 -15.49 18.68 39.95
C ALA A 13 -14.15 18.67 39.18
N THR A 14 -13.25 17.77 39.58
CA THR A 14 -12.00 17.52 38.85
C THR A 14 -12.33 16.69 37.59
N ALA A 15 -12.41 17.34 36.43
CA ALA A 15 -12.52 16.65 35.16
C ALA A 15 -11.15 16.06 34.76
N VAL A 16 -10.99 14.75 34.90
CA VAL A 16 -9.87 14.02 34.31
C VAL A 16 -10.13 13.92 32.81
N ALA A 17 -9.43 14.74 32.02
CA ALA A 17 -9.42 14.61 30.58
C ALA A 17 -8.59 13.38 30.19
N SER A 18 -9.25 12.25 29.98
CA SER A 18 -8.65 11.06 29.37
C SER A 18 -8.30 11.38 27.92
N LEU A 19 -7.01 11.63 27.65
CA LEU A 19 -6.47 11.75 26.31
C LEU A 19 -6.56 10.36 25.65
N LEU A 20 -7.61 10.14 24.86
CA LEU A 20 -7.70 8.99 23.96
C LEU A 20 -6.58 9.13 22.93
N MET A 21 -5.45 8.45 23.17
CA MET A 21 -4.49 8.20 22.10
C MET A 21 -5.18 7.28 21.11
N THR A 22 -5.68 7.86 20.02
CA THR A 22 -6.05 7.07 18.86
C THR A 22 -4.76 6.44 18.35
N ASN A 23 -4.56 5.15 18.64
CA ASN A 23 -3.62 4.35 17.88
C ASN A 23 -4.16 4.34 16.44
N THR A 24 -3.72 5.32 15.64
CA THR A 24 -3.83 5.21 14.19
C THR A 24 -2.90 4.08 13.81
N ALA A 25 -3.45 2.86 13.73
CA ALA A 25 -2.75 1.80 13.07
C ALA A 25 -2.28 2.34 11.71
N SER A 26 -0.97 2.36 11.53
CA SER A 26 -0.36 3.00 10.38
C SER A 26 -0.67 2.11 9.17
N ALA A 27 -1.56 2.58 8.29
CA ALA A 27 -1.78 1.95 7.00
C ALA A 27 -0.43 1.75 6.31
N GLN A 28 -0.28 0.62 5.64
CA GLN A 28 0.97 0.25 4.97
C GLN A 28 0.81 0.18 3.45
N LEU A 29 -0.42 0.21 2.93
CA LEU A 29 -0.69 0.63 1.57
C LEU A 29 -1.03 2.13 1.57
N GLY A 30 -0.46 2.89 0.65
CA GLY A 30 -0.77 4.31 0.53
C GLY A 30 -2.25 4.56 0.25
N LYS A 31 -2.75 5.72 0.67
CA LYS A 31 -4.18 6.04 0.54
C LYS A 31 -4.62 6.06 -0.92
N GLN A 32 -5.42 5.08 -1.31
CA GLN A 32 -5.94 4.97 -2.67
C GLN A 32 -6.88 6.14 -2.99
N ALA A 33 -6.61 6.89 -4.06
CA ALA A 33 -7.47 7.99 -4.53
C ALA A 33 -8.04 7.70 -5.93
N GLY A 34 -8.68 6.55 -6.07
CA GLY A 34 -9.21 6.08 -7.35
C GLY A 34 -8.18 5.38 -8.25
N LEU A 35 -6.99 5.07 -7.71
CA LEU A 35 -5.98 4.27 -8.38
C LEU A 35 -6.46 2.82 -8.51
N ILE A 36 -6.44 2.29 -9.72
CA ILE A 36 -6.92 0.96 -10.05
C ILE A 36 -5.74 -0.02 -10.02
N GLU A 37 -5.85 -1.06 -9.20
CA GLU A 37 -4.88 -2.15 -9.20
C GLU A 37 -5.22 -3.16 -10.30
N PRO A 38 -4.38 -3.31 -11.34
CA PRO A 38 -4.71 -4.13 -12.50
C PRO A 38 -4.83 -5.61 -12.18
N ASN A 39 -4.27 -6.09 -11.06
CA ASN A 39 -4.35 -7.49 -10.66
C ASN A 39 -5.73 -7.94 -10.14
N VAL A 40 -6.56 -6.99 -9.71
CA VAL A 40 -7.88 -7.29 -9.11
C VAL A 40 -9.04 -6.54 -9.78
N ALA A 41 -8.76 -5.56 -10.62
CA ALA A 41 -9.77 -4.80 -11.35
C ALA A 41 -10.63 -5.69 -12.27
N ALA A 42 -11.91 -5.35 -12.44
CA ALA A 42 -12.73 -5.98 -13.47
C ALA A 42 -12.21 -5.62 -14.87
N ASP A 43 -12.35 -6.56 -15.81
CA ASP A 43 -11.86 -6.35 -17.19
C ASP A 43 -12.61 -5.19 -17.88
N SER A 44 -13.91 -5.03 -17.59
CA SER A 44 -14.71 -3.90 -18.05
C SER A 44 -14.21 -2.56 -17.50
N THR A 45 -13.74 -2.52 -16.25
CA THR A 45 -13.13 -1.33 -15.66
C THR A 45 -11.86 -0.95 -16.40
N LEU A 46 -10.99 -1.93 -16.71
CA LEU A 46 -9.77 -1.66 -17.47
C LEU A 46 -10.08 -1.23 -18.91
N ALA A 47 -11.04 -1.89 -19.58
CA ALA A 47 -11.43 -1.54 -20.95
C ALA A 47 -12.06 -0.15 -21.08
N ALA A 48 -12.58 0.42 -19.98
CA ALA A 48 -13.17 1.76 -19.95
C ALA A 48 -12.14 2.89 -19.77
N LEU A 49 -10.83 2.60 -19.71
CA LEU A 49 -9.78 3.59 -19.49
C LEU A 49 -8.96 3.83 -20.77
N PRO A 50 -9.29 4.82 -21.63
CA PRO A 50 -8.44 5.13 -22.78
C PRO A 50 -6.97 5.38 -22.36
N PRO A 51 -5.98 4.86 -23.10
CA PRO A 51 -6.09 4.15 -24.38
C PRO A 51 -6.32 2.63 -24.26
N LEU A 52 -6.59 2.10 -23.07
CA LEU A 52 -7.02 0.71 -22.93
C LEU A 52 -8.34 0.50 -23.66
N ASN A 53 -8.50 -0.71 -24.19
CA ASN A 53 -9.68 -1.20 -24.86
C ASN A 53 -9.92 -2.66 -24.43
N ALA A 54 -10.94 -3.31 -24.99
CA ALA A 54 -11.27 -4.70 -24.65
C ALA A 54 -10.09 -5.67 -24.89
N ASP A 55 -9.38 -5.53 -26.01
CA ASP A 55 -8.26 -6.41 -26.37
C ASP A 55 -7.07 -6.25 -25.41
N ILE A 56 -6.75 -5.02 -25.02
CA ILE A 56 -5.67 -4.74 -24.07
C ILE A 56 -6.08 -5.19 -22.67
N ALA A 57 -7.33 -4.95 -22.25
CA ALA A 57 -7.83 -5.45 -20.97
C ALA A 57 -7.77 -6.98 -20.88
N ALA A 58 -8.13 -7.69 -21.96
CA ALA A 58 -7.99 -9.14 -22.04
C ALA A 58 -6.53 -9.59 -21.95
N ALA A 59 -5.60 -8.85 -22.58
CA ALA A 59 -4.16 -9.14 -22.47
C ALA A 59 -3.63 -8.91 -21.04
N LEU A 60 -4.04 -7.84 -20.36
CA LEU A 60 -3.67 -7.59 -18.97
C LEU A 60 -4.23 -8.68 -18.06
N LYS A 61 -5.48 -9.12 -18.27
CA LYS A 61 -6.09 -10.25 -17.55
C LYS A 61 -5.27 -11.53 -17.73
N ALA A 62 -4.89 -11.86 -18.96
CA ALA A 62 -4.09 -13.04 -19.26
C ALA A 62 -2.70 -13.00 -18.62
N ALA A 63 -2.15 -11.79 -18.43
CA ALA A 63 -0.88 -11.57 -17.75
C ALA A 63 -0.99 -11.57 -16.22
N ARG A 64 -2.19 -11.66 -15.63
CA ARG A 64 -2.35 -11.64 -14.18
C ARG A 64 -1.72 -12.88 -13.53
N PRO A 65 -1.03 -12.72 -12.38
CA PRO A 65 -0.70 -11.45 -11.75
C PRO A 65 0.51 -10.77 -12.41
N ILE A 66 0.37 -9.46 -12.65
CA ILE A 66 1.42 -8.56 -13.09
C ILE A 66 2.24 -8.19 -11.85
N LEU A 67 3.53 -8.56 -11.86
CA LEU A 67 4.36 -8.54 -10.65
C LEU A 67 5.08 -7.22 -10.40
N SER A 68 5.09 -6.28 -11.33
CA SER A 68 5.67 -4.96 -11.13
C SER A 68 5.05 -3.93 -12.08
N VAL A 69 5.23 -2.65 -11.78
CA VAL A 69 4.87 -1.59 -12.72
C VAL A 69 5.74 -1.63 -13.99
N VAL A 70 6.97 -2.17 -13.91
CA VAL A 70 7.82 -2.38 -15.08
C VAL A 70 7.22 -3.44 -16.00
N ASP A 71 6.69 -4.54 -15.46
CA ASP A 71 5.97 -5.55 -16.25
C ASP A 71 4.71 -4.94 -16.89
N LEU A 72 3.98 -4.10 -16.15
CA LEU A 72 2.84 -3.36 -16.69
C LEU A 72 3.26 -2.43 -17.85
N ASP A 73 4.34 -1.66 -17.69
CA ASP A 73 4.88 -0.78 -18.74
C ASP A 73 5.29 -1.56 -19.99
N GLY A 74 5.99 -2.69 -19.80
CA GLY A 74 6.37 -3.59 -20.89
C GLY A 74 5.17 -4.15 -21.64
N LEU A 75 4.14 -4.63 -20.93
CA LEU A 75 2.91 -5.16 -21.54
C LEU A 75 2.18 -4.08 -22.36
N LEU A 76 1.99 -2.90 -21.78
CA LEU A 76 1.30 -1.79 -22.44
C LEU A 76 2.10 -1.24 -23.63
N GLY A 77 3.43 -1.15 -23.50
CA GLY A 77 4.32 -0.77 -24.59
C GLY A 77 4.29 -1.80 -25.74
N GLY A 78 4.28 -3.09 -25.42
CA GLY A 78 4.12 -4.17 -26.40
C GLY A 78 2.77 -4.17 -27.11
N LYS A 79 1.75 -3.51 -26.54
CA LYS A 79 0.45 -3.24 -27.19
C LYS A 79 0.42 -1.93 -28.00
N GLY A 80 1.56 -1.28 -28.18
CA GLY A 80 1.68 -0.07 -28.99
C GLY A 80 1.22 1.22 -28.29
N ILE A 81 0.96 1.19 -26.98
CA ILE A 81 0.62 2.42 -26.25
C ILE A 81 1.91 3.25 -26.06
N ALA A 82 1.92 4.47 -26.58
CA ALA A 82 3.09 5.34 -26.53
C ALA A 82 3.43 5.74 -25.08
N LYS A 83 4.72 5.96 -24.79
CA LYS A 83 5.20 6.30 -23.43
C LYS A 83 4.46 7.49 -22.79
N PRO A 84 4.17 8.61 -23.48
CA PRO A 84 3.38 9.69 -22.90
C PRO A 84 1.96 9.25 -22.49
N GLN A 85 1.30 8.42 -23.30
CA GLN A 85 -0.03 7.90 -22.99
C GLN A 85 0.01 6.94 -21.79
N ARG A 86 1.05 6.10 -21.68
CA ARG A 86 1.25 5.24 -20.50
C ARG A 86 1.47 6.06 -19.22
N THR A 87 2.25 7.13 -19.32
CA THR A 87 2.49 8.05 -18.19
C THR A 87 1.19 8.67 -17.68
N GLU A 88 0.30 9.10 -18.58
CA GLU A 88 -1.03 9.57 -18.20
C GLU A 88 -1.92 8.47 -17.64
N LEU A 89 -1.84 7.26 -18.21
CA LEU A 89 -2.59 6.10 -17.75
C LEU A 89 -2.17 5.68 -16.33
N TYR A 90 -0.90 5.83 -15.94
CA TYR A 90 -0.42 5.52 -14.59
C TYR A 90 -1.05 6.35 -13.50
N LYS A 91 -1.63 7.52 -13.81
CA LYS A 91 -2.44 8.29 -12.86
C LYS A 91 -3.75 7.59 -12.48
N LYS A 92 -4.14 6.54 -13.22
CA LYS A 92 -5.42 5.82 -13.08
C LYS A 92 -5.25 4.34 -12.78
N VAL A 93 -4.26 3.66 -13.35
CA VAL A 93 -4.02 2.22 -13.15
C VAL A 93 -2.53 1.97 -12.89
N PHE A 94 -2.22 1.25 -11.83
CA PHE A 94 -0.84 1.10 -11.38
C PHE A 94 -0.64 -0.15 -10.54
N VAL A 95 0.54 -0.76 -10.63
CA VAL A 95 0.99 -1.82 -9.71
C VAL A 95 1.89 -1.17 -8.68
N HIS A 96 1.48 -1.23 -7.42
CA HIS A 96 2.18 -0.54 -6.34
C HIS A 96 3.64 -0.99 -6.18
N VAL A 97 4.51 -0.05 -5.80
CA VAL A 97 5.95 -0.25 -5.59
C VAL A 97 6.23 -0.44 -4.10
N ASP A 98 7.08 -1.41 -3.78
CA ASP A 98 7.56 -1.63 -2.42
C ASP A 98 8.53 -0.50 -2.02
N LEU A 99 8.22 0.26 -0.97
CA LEU A 99 9.03 1.38 -0.50
C LEU A 99 10.45 0.97 -0.11
N ASN A 100 10.63 -0.25 0.37
CA ASN A 100 11.88 -0.75 0.92
C ASN A 100 12.68 -1.56 -0.10
N ARG A 101 12.01 -2.25 -1.03
CA ARG A 101 12.64 -3.17 -1.99
C ARG A 101 12.52 -2.77 -3.46
N GLY A 102 11.68 -1.79 -3.79
CA GLY A 102 11.45 -1.39 -5.18
C GLY A 102 12.69 -0.83 -5.86
N THR A 103 12.81 -1.12 -7.15
CA THR A 103 13.93 -0.73 -8.03
C THR A 103 13.78 0.70 -8.54
N ASP A 104 14.89 1.31 -8.97
CA ASP A 104 14.89 2.65 -9.57
C ASP A 104 13.95 2.73 -10.78
N ALA A 105 13.88 1.67 -11.59
CA ALA A 105 12.98 1.58 -12.74
C ALA A 105 11.50 1.61 -12.34
N GLU A 106 11.12 0.95 -11.25
CA GLU A 106 9.75 0.99 -10.73
C GLU A 106 9.38 2.38 -10.22
N PHE A 107 10.26 3.01 -9.43
CA PHE A 107 9.99 4.35 -8.90
C PHE A 107 9.90 5.41 -10.00
N LEU A 108 10.73 5.33 -11.04
CA LEU A 108 10.71 6.29 -12.16
C LEU A 108 9.48 6.14 -13.06
N LEU A 109 8.67 5.09 -12.89
CA LEU A 109 7.36 4.96 -13.54
C LEU A 109 6.23 5.62 -12.76
N ILE A 110 6.44 6.00 -11.50
CA ILE A 110 5.49 6.81 -10.75
C ILE A 110 5.46 8.21 -11.39
N PRO A 111 4.28 8.72 -11.81
CA PRO A 111 4.19 10.05 -12.40
C PRO A 111 4.89 11.10 -11.51
N GLY A 112 5.66 12.01 -12.09
CA GLY A 112 6.34 13.09 -11.37
C GLY A 112 7.53 12.70 -10.48
N VAL A 113 7.85 11.40 -10.33
CA VAL A 113 9.09 11.01 -9.63
C VAL A 113 10.28 11.18 -10.58
N ASP A 114 11.18 12.08 -10.22
CA ASP A 114 12.45 12.32 -10.91
C ASP A 114 13.63 11.73 -10.12
N ALA A 115 14.85 11.93 -10.62
CA ALA A 115 16.07 11.43 -9.98
C ALA A 115 16.29 12.01 -8.57
N LYS A 116 15.86 13.25 -8.31
CA LYS A 116 16.00 13.91 -7.00
C LYS A 116 15.05 13.28 -5.98
N LEU A 117 13.79 13.09 -6.35
CA LEU A 117 12.78 12.41 -5.53
C LEU A 117 13.16 10.96 -5.28
N LEU A 118 13.60 10.24 -6.31
CA LEU A 118 14.09 8.87 -6.19
C LEU A 118 15.23 8.77 -5.16
N ALA A 119 16.23 9.65 -5.24
CA ALA A 119 17.34 9.66 -4.29
C ALA A 119 16.88 9.93 -2.85
N ALA A 120 15.93 10.85 -2.65
CA ALA A 120 15.34 11.14 -1.35
C ALA A 120 14.59 9.92 -0.77
N ILE A 121 13.79 9.23 -1.58
CA ILE A 121 13.07 8.01 -1.18
C ILE A 121 14.07 6.90 -0.80
N LYS A 122 15.10 6.67 -1.63
CA LYS A 122 16.09 5.61 -1.37
C LYS A 122 16.89 5.86 -0.09
N THR A 123 17.26 7.12 0.17
CA THR A 123 18.02 7.50 1.35
C THR A 123 17.25 7.26 2.65
N GLY A 124 15.92 7.35 2.63
CA GLY A 124 15.10 7.14 3.81
C GLY A 124 14.79 5.68 4.13
N ARG A 125 15.24 4.71 3.33
CA ARG A 125 15.00 3.29 3.59
C ARG A 125 15.80 2.78 4.81
N PRO A 126 15.25 1.81 5.58
CA PRO A 126 13.92 1.24 5.44
C PRO A 126 12.84 2.10 6.12
N TYR A 127 11.70 2.21 5.46
CA TYR A 127 10.48 2.81 6.00
C TYR A 127 9.68 1.77 6.79
N LYS A 128 9.34 2.12 8.04
CA LYS A 128 8.42 1.35 8.90
C LYS A 128 7.00 1.91 8.88
N THR A 129 6.87 3.20 8.64
CA THR A 129 5.60 3.93 8.52
C THR A 129 5.72 4.97 7.41
N PHE A 130 4.60 5.54 6.97
CA PHE A 130 4.62 6.60 5.95
C PHE A 130 5.17 7.93 6.46
N ALA A 131 5.15 8.22 7.78
CA ALA A 131 5.56 9.53 8.28
C ALA A 131 7.02 9.92 7.90
N PRO A 132 8.05 9.06 8.05
CA PRO A 132 9.39 9.35 7.54
C PRO A 132 9.45 9.48 6.00
N PHE A 133 8.63 8.71 5.27
CA PHE A 133 8.53 8.82 3.81
C PHE A 133 7.96 10.17 3.39
N THR A 134 6.84 10.59 3.98
CA THR A 134 6.20 11.88 3.73
C THR A 134 7.17 13.03 4.04
N ALA A 135 7.93 12.94 5.13
CA ALA A 135 8.94 13.94 5.49
C ALA A 135 10.07 14.01 4.45
N ALA A 136 10.60 12.87 3.99
CA ALA A 136 11.66 12.81 3.00
C ALA A 136 11.23 13.42 1.65
N VAL A 137 10.03 13.06 1.17
CA VAL A 137 9.48 13.58 -0.09
C VAL A 137 9.13 15.06 0.04
N THR A 138 8.54 15.48 1.16
CA THR A 138 8.22 16.89 1.40
C THR A 138 9.48 17.76 1.39
N LYS A 139 10.57 17.29 2.00
CA LYS A 139 11.87 17.99 2.00
C LYS A 139 12.47 18.09 0.59
N ALA A 140 12.33 17.05 -0.22
CA ALA A 140 12.86 17.02 -1.57
C ALA A 140 12.01 17.80 -2.58
N SER A 141 10.70 17.91 -2.32
CA SER A 141 9.72 18.58 -3.16
C SER A 141 8.73 19.39 -2.30
N ASN A 142 7.54 18.84 -2.02
CA ASN A 142 6.52 19.49 -1.19
C ASN A 142 5.50 18.45 -0.67
N ALA A 143 4.61 18.87 0.24
CA ALA A 143 3.63 17.99 0.88
C ALA A 143 2.56 17.43 -0.08
N ALA A 144 2.20 18.17 -1.14
CA ALA A 144 1.25 17.70 -2.13
C ALA A 144 1.84 16.54 -2.94
N GLU A 145 3.11 16.66 -3.35
CA GLU A 145 3.86 15.59 -4.00
C GLU A 145 4.04 14.38 -3.10
N ALA A 146 4.30 14.57 -1.81
CA ALA A 146 4.36 13.48 -0.84
C ALA A 146 3.05 12.69 -0.79
N THR A 147 1.92 13.40 -0.65
CA THR A 147 0.58 12.80 -0.62
C THR A 147 0.26 12.06 -1.92
N ARG A 148 0.64 12.64 -3.07
CA ARG A 148 0.40 12.05 -4.39
C ARG A 148 1.23 10.79 -4.58
N ILE A 149 2.53 10.81 -4.29
CA ILE A 149 3.43 9.66 -4.48
C ILE A 149 3.09 8.53 -3.51
N GLU A 150 2.63 8.83 -2.29
CA GLU A 150 2.21 7.82 -1.31
C GLU A 150 1.22 6.82 -1.91
N GLN A 151 0.29 7.28 -2.76
CA GLN A 151 -0.76 6.45 -3.38
C GLN A 151 -0.20 5.29 -4.23
N TYR A 152 1.04 5.39 -4.70
CA TYR A 152 1.68 4.46 -5.63
C TYR A 152 2.55 3.40 -4.93
N VAL A 153 2.66 3.49 -3.61
CA VAL A 153 3.65 2.73 -2.86
C VAL A 153 3.02 1.98 -1.68
N PHE A 154 3.75 0.98 -1.20
CA PHE A 154 3.40 0.28 0.04
C PHE A 154 4.66 -0.03 0.86
N ILE A 155 4.45 -0.27 2.15
CA ILE A 155 5.45 -0.80 3.08
C ILE A 155 5.11 -2.28 3.28
N PRO A 156 6.05 -3.23 3.10
CA PRO A 156 5.75 -4.65 3.24
C PRO A 156 5.33 -5.00 4.67
N VAL A 157 4.40 -5.95 4.78
CA VAL A 157 3.78 -6.41 6.02
C VAL A 157 4.69 -7.39 6.74
N GLU A 158 4.99 -7.14 8.00
CA GLU A 158 5.71 -8.12 8.82
C GLU A 158 4.78 -9.26 9.22
N LEU A 159 5.09 -10.48 8.78
CA LEU A 159 4.21 -11.64 8.93
C LEU A 159 3.90 -11.97 10.40
N ASN A 160 4.85 -11.77 11.30
CA ASN A 160 4.68 -12.16 12.70
C ASN A 160 4.00 -11.10 13.58
N THR A 161 3.96 -9.84 13.15
CA THR A 161 3.53 -8.74 14.02
C THR A 161 2.49 -7.81 13.41
N TRP A 162 1.98 -8.11 12.20
CA TRP A 162 0.92 -7.31 11.59
C TRP A 162 -0.37 -7.29 12.43
N THR A 163 -1.11 -6.19 12.32
CA THR A 163 -2.43 -5.98 12.95
C THR A 163 -3.55 -6.02 11.90
N PRO A 164 -4.81 -6.35 12.25
CA PRO A 164 -5.92 -6.35 11.30
C PRO A 164 -6.02 -5.08 10.46
N ASP A 165 -5.80 -3.91 11.08
CA ASP A 165 -5.82 -2.61 10.40
C ASP A 165 -4.73 -2.47 9.31
N ILE A 166 -3.52 -3.00 9.55
CA ILE A 166 -2.47 -3.06 8.53
C ILE A 166 -2.97 -3.86 7.33
N MET A 167 -3.50 -5.06 7.57
CA MET A 167 -4.01 -5.91 6.50
C MET A 167 -5.22 -5.30 5.80
N ASP A 168 -6.12 -4.63 6.52
CA ASP A 168 -7.29 -3.96 5.95
C ASP A 168 -6.89 -2.87 4.96
N SER A 169 -5.76 -2.19 5.19
CA SER A 169 -5.22 -1.23 4.20
C SER A 169 -4.91 -1.86 2.84
N PHE A 170 -4.66 -3.18 2.78
CA PHE A 170 -4.39 -3.91 1.54
C PHE A 170 -5.62 -4.63 0.94
N ALA A 171 -6.82 -4.46 1.51
CA ALA A 171 -8.01 -5.17 1.04
C ALA A 171 -8.36 -4.82 -0.41
N SER A 172 -8.19 -3.55 -0.80
CA SER A 172 -8.47 -3.05 -2.15
C SER A 172 -7.62 -3.70 -3.25
N ILE A 173 -6.47 -4.28 -2.90
CA ILE A 173 -5.57 -4.98 -3.83
C ILE A 173 -5.60 -6.50 -3.64
N GLY A 174 -6.59 -7.02 -2.92
CA GLY A 174 -6.82 -8.45 -2.73
C GLY A 174 -5.80 -9.16 -1.83
N VAL A 175 -4.99 -8.43 -1.06
CA VAL A 175 -4.06 -9.01 -0.07
C VAL A 175 -4.66 -8.95 1.34
N GLY A 176 -5.40 -7.89 1.67
CA GLY A 176 -6.10 -7.70 2.94
C GLY A 176 -7.38 -8.52 3.15
N THR A 177 -7.56 -9.62 2.41
CA THR A 177 -8.83 -10.37 2.45
C THR A 177 -9.01 -11.09 3.78
N ARG A 178 -10.26 -11.43 4.12
CA ARG A 178 -10.56 -12.28 5.30
C ARG A 178 -9.80 -13.61 5.27
N GLN A 179 -9.63 -14.19 4.09
CA GLN A 179 -8.85 -15.42 3.92
C GLN A 179 -7.40 -15.17 4.34
N TRP A 180 -6.70 -14.22 3.73
CA TRP A 180 -5.28 -14.01 4.00
C TRP A 180 -4.98 -13.55 5.41
N LYS A 181 -5.86 -12.76 6.03
CA LYS A 181 -5.76 -12.43 7.46
C LYS A 181 -5.75 -13.69 8.32
N ARG A 182 -6.70 -14.61 8.11
CA ARG A 182 -6.78 -15.87 8.86
C ARG A 182 -5.53 -16.73 8.60
N GLU A 183 -5.19 -16.98 7.34
CA GLU A 183 -4.06 -17.86 7.04
C GLU A 183 -2.73 -17.29 7.55
N PHE A 184 -2.50 -15.98 7.42
CA PHE A 184 -1.27 -15.35 7.93
C PHE A 184 -1.15 -15.36 9.45
N GLU A 185 -2.27 -15.38 10.17
CA GLU A 185 -2.31 -15.48 11.63
C GLU A 185 -2.14 -16.94 12.10
N GLU A 186 -2.79 -17.90 11.43
CA GLU A 186 -2.79 -19.32 11.77
C GLU A 186 -1.40 -19.95 11.77
N TYR A 187 -0.55 -19.57 10.82
CA TYR A 187 0.80 -20.14 10.68
C TYR A 187 1.89 -19.38 11.46
N ARG A 188 1.54 -18.40 12.31
CA ARG A 188 2.52 -17.75 13.18
C ARG A 188 3.04 -18.73 14.25
N PRO A 189 4.35 -18.68 14.60
CA PRO A 189 5.35 -17.82 14.01
C PRO A 189 5.84 -18.33 12.65
N TRP A 190 5.99 -17.39 11.72
CA TRP A 190 6.68 -17.57 10.46
C TRP A 190 8.18 -17.51 10.68
N THR A 191 8.87 -18.56 10.29
CA THR A 191 10.32 -18.73 10.50
C THR A 191 11.11 -18.53 9.21
N SER A 192 10.48 -18.73 8.04
CA SER A 192 11.15 -18.55 6.75
C SER A 192 10.17 -18.29 5.61
N MET A 193 10.65 -17.72 4.51
CA MET A 193 9.83 -17.54 3.30
C MET A 193 9.53 -18.87 2.60
N GLU A 194 10.34 -19.91 2.79
CA GLU A 194 10.04 -21.27 2.32
C GLU A 194 8.85 -21.87 3.08
N GLN A 195 8.70 -21.57 4.38
CA GLN A 195 7.46 -21.88 5.13
C GLN A 195 6.27 -21.14 4.51
N PHE A 196 6.40 -19.83 4.27
CA PHE A 196 5.35 -19.04 3.60
C PHE A 196 4.93 -19.66 2.26
N GLU A 197 5.88 -19.97 1.40
CA GLU A 197 5.61 -20.55 0.08
C GLU A 197 4.92 -21.91 0.17
N ARG A 198 5.35 -22.76 1.10
CA ARG A 198 4.75 -24.08 1.31
C ARG A 198 3.32 -24.00 1.85
N GLU A 199 3.07 -23.17 2.86
CA GLU A 199 1.78 -23.09 3.52
C GLU A 199 0.76 -22.31 2.68
N ILE A 200 1.13 -21.12 2.20
CA ILE A 200 0.24 -20.28 1.38
C ILE A 200 0.04 -20.89 -0.01
N GLY A 201 1.05 -21.58 -0.55
CA GLY A 201 0.97 -22.30 -1.81
C GLY A 201 -0.16 -23.34 -1.86
N LYS A 202 -0.60 -23.88 -0.70
CA LYS A 202 -1.74 -24.81 -0.63
C LYS A 202 -3.05 -24.19 -1.11
N TYR A 203 -3.24 -22.88 -0.89
CA TYR A 203 -4.48 -22.16 -1.21
C TYR A 203 -4.50 -21.60 -2.63
N VAL A 204 -3.34 -21.52 -3.29
CA VAL A 204 -3.18 -20.96 -4.64
C VAL A 204 -2.56 -21.97 -5.62
N ARG A 205 -2.71 -23.28 -5.38
CA ARG A 205 -2.14 -24.33 -6.24
C ARG A 205 -2.52 -24.18 -7.71
N SER A 206 -3.75 -23.77 -8.01
CA SER A 206 -4.22 -23.52 -9.39
C SER A 206 -3.73 -22.19 -9.98
N ARG A 207 -3.07 -21.35 -9.17
CA ARG A 207 -2.57 -20.01 -9.52
C ARG A 207 -1.19 -19.78 -8.89
N PRO A 208 -0.14 -20.55 -9.24
CA PRO A 208 1.16 -20.49 -8.56
C PRO A 208 1.83 -19.11 -8.65
N THR A 209 1.50 -18.31 -9.66
CA THR A 209 1.95 -16.92 -9.78
C THR A 209 1.32 -15.99 -8.74
N GLU A 210 0.13 -16.32 -8.20
CA GLU A 210 -0.49 -15.57 -7.10
C GLU A 210 0.33 -15.70 -5.81
N LEU A 211 0.97 -16.85 -5.58
CA LEU A 211 1.90 -17.01 -4.45
C LEU A 211 3.03 -15.99 -4.53
N LYS A 212 3.62 -15.83 -5.74
CA LYS A 212 4.67 -14.84 -5.99
C LYS A 212 4.15 -13.41 -5.76
N ARG A 213 2.91 -13.12 -6.18
CA ARG A 213 2.29 -11.81 -5.93
C ARG A 213 2.14 -11.54 -4.43
N LEU A 214 1.62 -12.49 -3.65
CA LEU A 214 1.45 -12.34 -2.20
C LEU A 214 2.78 -12.17 -1.48
N ALA A 215 3.81 -12.94 -1.87
CA ALA A 215 5.15 -12.84 -1.29
C ALA A 215 5.77 -11.43 -1.43
N ARG A 216 5.37 -10.65 -2.44
CA ARG A 216 5.82 -9.24 -2.60
C ARG A 216 5.36 -8.32 -1.49
N TYR A 217 4.25 -8.63 -0.82
CA TYR A 217 3.65 -7.74 0.17
C TYR A 217 4.08 -8.03 1.59
N VAL A 218 4.89 -9.07 1.80
CA VAL A 218 5.24 -9.55 3.13
C VAL A 218 6.75 -9.69 3.31
N TYR A 219 7.16 -9.75 4.57
CA TYR A 219 8.51 -10.12 4.98
C TYR A 219 8.48 -10.81 6.35
N ILE A 220 9.64 -11.31 6.77
CA ILE A 220 9.89 -11.85 8.11
C ILE A 220 11.10 -11.09 8.67
N ALA A 221 10.93 -10.45 9.82
CA ALA A 221 12.02 -9.79 10.53
C ALA A 221 13.04 -10.85 11.04
N LYS A 222 14.33 -10.51 10.94
CA LYS A 222 15.40 -11.34 11.51
C LYS A 222 15.51 -11.19 13.01
#